data_AF-A0A9Q5HW88-F1
#
_entry.id   AF-A0A9Q5HW88-F1
#
_cell.length_a   1.000
_cell.length_b   1.000
_cell.length_c   1.000
_cell.angle_alpha   90.00
_cell.angle_beta   90.00
_cell.angle_gamma   90.00
#
_symmetry.space_group_name_H-M   'P 1'
#
loop_
_entity.id
_entity.type
_entity.pdbx_description
1 polymer ?
#
loop_
_entity_poly.entity_id
_entity_poly.type
_entity_poly.pdbx_seq_one_letter_code
_entity_poly.pdbx_strand_id
1 'polypeptide(L)'
;MKLNRKMKPQYLGAYVVVRKTKAGSYVIAELNGSVLKIRVAAFHLIPYFPRLNLSVPITKLINAADDKLEDDTNPPIEPEEDDVSDAQSESKNLNL
;
A
#
# COMPACT_ATOMS: atom_id res chain seq x y z
N MET A 1 28.92 0.22 -22.42
CA MET A 1 27.69 -0.60 -22.30
C MET A 1 26.65 0.19 -21.53
N LYS A 2 25.43 0.37 -22.09
CA LYS A 2 24.32 1.07 -21.44
C LYS A 2 23.41 0.04 -20.78
N LEU A 3 23.06 0.22 -19.51
CA LEU A 3 22.16 -0.71 -18.81
C LEU A 3 20.79 -0.78 -19.51
N ASN A 4 20.27 -2.00 -19.61
CA ASN A 4 18.97 -2.30 -20.22
C ASN A 4 17.82 -1.65 -19.42
N ARG A 5 16.68 -1.33 -20.06
CA ARG A 5 15.56 -0.57 -19.43
C ARG A 5 15.11 -1.15 -18.08
N LYS A 6 15.18 -2.49 -17.95
CA LYS A 6 14.81 -3.26 -16.76
C LYS A 6 15.62 -2.93 -15.50
N MET A 7 16.86 -2.45 -15.65
CA MET A 7 17.78 -2.24 -14.52
C MET A 7 17.75 -0.81 -13.96
N LYS A 8 16.88 0.06 -14.48
CA LYS A 8 16.75 1.43 -13.97
C LYS A 8 15.71 1.48 -12.85
N PRO A 9 15.99 2.15 -11.72
CA PRO A 9 14.95 2.44 -10.75
C PRO A 9 13.84 3.27 -11.43
N GLN A 10 12.59 2.84 -11.27
CA GLN A 10 11.41 3.48 -11.84
C GLN A 10 10.54 4.04 -10.72
N TYR A 11 11.00 5.12 -10.10
CA TYR A 11 10.20 5.87 -9.16
C TYR A 11 9.29 6.84 -9.92
N LEU A 12 8.02 6.91 -9.53
CA LEU A 12 7.03 7.80 -10.16
C LEU A 12 7.27 9.28 -9.82
N GLY A 13 8.01 9.57 -8.74
CA GLY A 13 8.34 10.93 -8.33
C GLY A 13 8.33 11.09 -6.81
N ALA A 14 8.39 12.35 -6.37
CA ALA A 14 8.20 12.72 -4.98
C ALA A 14 6.70 12.90 -4.69
N TYR A 15 6.23 12.25 -3.62
CA TYR A 15 4.86 12.35 -3.13
C TYR A 15 4.87 12.74 -1.65
N VAL A 16 3.76 13.31 -1.20
CA VAL A 16 3.49 13.60 0.21
C VAL A 16 2.60 12.53 0.78
N VAL A 17 2.95 12.00 1.94
CA VAL A 17 2.08 11.10 2.69
C VAL A 17 1.01 11.93 3.39
N VAL A 18 -0.26 11.67 3.07
CA VAL A 18 -1.40 12.35 3.70
C VAL A 18 -1.76 11.66 5.01
N ARG A 19 -2.02 10.34 4.95
CA ARG A 19 -2.35 9.53 6.12
C ARG A 19 -1.88 8.08 5.98
N LYS A 20 -1.63 7.44 7.13
CA LYS A 20 -1.40 5.99 7.24
C LYS A 20 -2.71 5.32 7.66
N THR A 21 -3.07 4.24 6.97
CA THR A 21 -4.27 3.46 7.30
C THR A 21 -3.98 2.47 8.44
N LYS A 22 -5.03 1.98 9.11
CA LYS A 22 -4.89 0.96 10.17
C LYS A 22 -4.21 -0.33 9.65
N ALA A 23 -4.43 -0.66 8.37
CA ALA A 23 -3.82 -1.82 7.71
C ALA A 23 -2.35 -1.60 7.29
N GLY A 24 -1.76 -0.43 7.56
CA GLY A 24 -0.35 -0.15 7.27
C GLY A 24 -0.05 0.29 5.83
N SER A 25 -1.08 0.55 5.02
CA SER A 25 -0.94 1.22 3.72
C SER A 25 -1.00 2.75 3.88
N TYR A 26 -0.56 3.47 2.85
CA TYR A 26 -0.49 4.92 2.85
C TYR A 26 -1.37 5.50 1.74
N VAL A 27 -1.99 6.63 2.07
CA VAL A 27 -2.58 7.51 1.08
C VAL A 27 -1.56 8.59 0.77
N ILE A 28 -1.25 8.76 -0.51
CA ILE A 28 -0.24 9.70 -0.99
C ILE A 28 -0.86 10.74 -1.91
N ALA A 29 -0.27 11.94 -1.92
CA ALA A 29 -0.67 13.04 -2.78
C ALA A 29 0.54 13.61 -3.52
N GLU A 30 0.30 14.14 -4.70
CA GLU A 30 1.27 14.95 -5.43
C GLU A 30 1.50 16.30 -4.74
N LEU A 31 2.59 17.00 -5.10
CA LEU A 31 2.94 18.30 -4.54
C LEU A 31 1.95 19.44 -4.88
N ASN A 32 0.99 19.17 -5.77
CA ASN A 32 -0.13 20.07 -6.10
C ASN A 32 -1.37 19.83 -5.19
N GLY A 33 -1.31 18.83 -4.29
CA GLY A 33 -2.42 18.45 -3.42
C GLY A 33 -3.45 17.51 -4.09
N SER A 34 -3.14 16.96 -5.26
CA SER A 34 -3.94 15.91 -5.91
C SER A 34 -3.65 14.58 -5.24
N VAL A 35 -4.69 13.92 -4.71
CA VAL A 35 -4.57 12.66 -3.99
C VAL A 35 -4.67 11.48 -4.95
N LEU A 36 -3.79 10.50 -4.76
CA LEU A 36 -3.87 9.25 -5.50
C LEU A 36 -5.01 8.39 -4.92
N LYS A 37 -5.94 7.96 -5.77
CA LYS A 37 -7.13 7.17 -5.36
C LYS A 37 -6.79 5.79 -4.80
N ILE A 38 -5.58 5.28 -5.06
CA ILE A 38 -5.14 3.96 -4.57
C ILE A 38 -4.34 4.07 -3.27
N ARG A 39 -4.49 3.07 -2.40
CA ARG A 39 -3.65 2.90 -1.20
C ARG A 39 -2.33 2.23 -1.59
N VAL A 40 -1.21 2.81 -1.18
CA VAL A 40 0.13 2.30 -1.49
C VAL A 40 0.67 1.54 -0.29
N ALA A 41 1.05 0.27 -0.50
CA ALA A 41 1.66 -0.53 0.56
C ALA A 41 3.03 0.02 0.97
N ALA A 42 3.38 -0.11 2.25
CA ALA A 42 4.61 0.45 2.82
C ALA A 42 5.89 0.04 2.07
N PHE A 43 5.98 -1.19 1.56
CA PHE A 43 7.16 -1.71 0.86
C PHE A 43 7.38 -1.12 -0.54
N HIS A 44 6.39 -0.42 -1.11
CA HIS A 44 6.54 0.32 -2.36
C HIS A 44 7.04 1.76 -2.15
N LEU A 45 7.12 2.24 -0.91
CA LEU A 45 7.53 3.59 -0.58
C LEU A 45 9.00 3.63 -0.17
N ILE A 46 9.70 4.65 -0.66
CA ILE A 46 11.06 4.97 -0.23
C ILE A 46 11.03 6.41 0.29
N PRO A 47 11.58 6.67 1.50
CA PRO A 47 11.68 8.03 2.02
C PRO A 47 12.40 8.95 1.03
N TYR A 48 11.81 10.13 0.80
CA TYR A 48 12.42 11.12 -0.07
C TYR A 48 13.50 11.89 0.67
N PHE A 49 14.74 11.80 0.19
CA PHE A 49 15.87 12.58 0.69
C PHE A 49 16.05 13.83 -0.20
N PRO A 50 15.74 15.04 0.31
CA PRO A 50 15.85 16.26 -0.47
C PRO A 50 17.32 16.56 -0.81
N ARG A 51 17.59 16.87 -2.08
CA ARG A 51 18.94 17.27 -2.55
C ARG A 51 19.23 18.75 -2.32
N LEU A 52 18.19 19.54 -2.09
CA LEU A 52 18.22 20.99 -1.91
C LEU A 52 17.30 21.34 -0.73
N ASN A 53 17.63 22.40 -0.01
CA ASN A 53 16.78 22.94 1.04
C ASN A 53 15.56 23.62 0.41
N LEU A 54 14.49 22.86 0.19
CA LEU A 54 13.22 23.33 -0.36
C LEU A 54 12.22 23.53 0.77
N SER A 55 11.74 24.75 0.96
CA SER A 55 10.62 25.04 1.86
C SER A 55 9.31 24.77 1.10
N VAL A 56 8.67 23.65 1.40
CA VAL A 56 7.34 23.29 0.88
C VAL A 56 6.35 23.40 2.05
N PRO A 57 5.20 24.07 1.89
CA PRO A 57 4.15 24.12 2.91
C PRO A 57 3.40 22.79 2.97
N ILE A 58 4.07 21.73 3.46
CA ILE A 58 3.56 20.35 3.52
C ILE A 58 2.23 20.29 4.29
N THR A 59 2.09 21.05 5.38
CA THR A 59 0.86 21.10 6.17
C THR A 59 -0.33 21.60 5.35
N LYS A 60 -0.15 22.62 4.51
CA LYS A 60 -1.21 23.13 3.64
C LYS A 60 -1.62 22.10 2.59
N LEU A 61 -0.65 21.35 2.06
CA LEU A 61 -0.90 20.28 1.09
C LEU A 61 -1.66 19.12 1.72
N ILE A 62 -1.25 18.68 2.91
CA ILE A 62 -1.91 17.59 3.64
C ILE A 62 -3.35 17.94 3.94
N ASN A 63 -3.62 19.13 4.52
CA ASN A 63 -4.99 19.51 4.88
C ASN A 63 -5.90 19.57 3.65
N ALA A 64 -5.45 20.21 2.57
CA ALA A 64 -6.22 20.31 1.34
C ALA A 64 -6.44 18.96 0.63
N ALA A 65 -5.56 17.98 0.89
CA ALA A 65 -5.67 16.61 0.38
C ALA A 65 -6.61 15.77 1.24
N ASP A 66 -6.51 15.89 2.57
CA ASP A 66 -7.31 15.12 3.52
C ASP A 66 -8.79 15.53 3.46
N ASP A 67 -9.07 16.83 3.29
CA ASP A 67 -10.44 17.35 3.07
C ASP A 67 -11.14 16.72 1.85
N LYS A 68 -10.38 16.19 0.89
CA LYS A 68 -10.90 15.58 -0.35
C LYS A 68 -11.03 14.06 -0.27
N LEU A 69 -10.61 13.44 0.82
CA LEU A 69 -10.70 12.00 1.01
C LEU A 69 -12.06 11.65 1.60
N GLU A 70 -12.91 11.02 0.80
CA GLU A 70 -14.05 10.27 1.33
C GLU A 70 -13.51 9.09 2.16
N ASP A 71 -14.07 8.84 3.34
CA ASP A 71 -13.65 7.72 4.18
C ASP A 71 -14.18 6.43 3.55
N ASP A 72 -13.42 5.90 2.57
CA ASP A 72 -13.59 4.56 2.04
C ASP A 72 -13.20 3.57 3.14
N THR A 73 -14.10 3.43 4.12
CA THR A 73 -14.12 2.37 5.12
C THR A 73 -13.92 1.08 4.36
N ASN A 74 -12.74 0.46 4.52
CA ASN A 74 -12.59 -0.93 4.11
C ASN A 74 -13.70 -1.70 4.85
N PRO A 75 -14.51 -2.52 4.18
CA PRO A 75 -15.23 -3.56 4.89
C PRO A 75 -14.21 -4.35 5.72
N PRO A 76 -14.59 -4.83 6.92
CA PRO A 76 -13.76 -5.75 7.68
C PRO A 76 -13.23 -6.83 6.74
N ILE A 77 -11.93 -7.11 6.80
CA ILE A 77 -11.39 -8.30 6.15
C ILE A 77 -12.02 -9.46 6.92
N GLU A 78 -13.09 -10.04 6.39
CA GLU A 78 -13.62 -11.30 6.91
C GLU A 78 -12.49 -12.33 6.78
N PRO A 79 -12.17 -13.10 7.83
CA PRO A 79 -11.23 -14.19 7.69
C PRO A 79 -11.79 -15.14 6.64
N GLU A 80 -11.06 -15.34 5.55
CA GLU A 80 -11.31 -16.43 4.61
C GLU A 80 -11.21 -17.72 5.43
N GLU A 81 -12.33 -18.39 5.66
CA GLU A 81 -12.35 -19.73 6.25
C GLU A 81 -11.62 -20.65 5.27
N ASP A 82 -10.42 -21.10 5.62
CA ASP A 82 -9.71 -22.15 4.89
C ASP A 82 -10.55 -23.44 5.00
N ASP A 83 -11.41 -23.69 4.02
CA ASP A 83 -12.09 -24.97 3.81
C ASP A 83 -11.04 -26.06 3.50
N VAL A 84 -10.43 -26.62 4.54
CA VAL A 84 -9.68 -27.88 4.45
C VAL A 84 -10.65 -29.03 4.72
N SER A 85 -11.48 -29.35 3.72
CA SER A 85 -12.18 -30.63 3.65
C SER A 85 -11.26 -31.66 3.00
N ASP A 86 -10.82 -32.66 3.76
CA ASP A 86 -11.19 -34.06 3.50
C ASP A 86 -10.58 -34.99 4.56
N ALA A 87 -11.44 -35.52 5.43
CA ALA A 87 -11.15 -36.65 6.28
C ALA A 87 -11.73 -37.92 5.64
N GLN A 88 -10.90 -38.92 5.33
CA GLN A 88 -11.28 -40.33 5.36
C GLN A 88 -10.04 -41.19 5.71
N SER A 89 -9.94 -41.57 6.99
CA SER A 89 -9.11 -42.68 7.44
C SER A 89 -9.86 -43.98 7.16
N GLU A 90 -9.52 -44.68 6.07
CA GLU A 90 -9.93 -46.08 5.89
C GLU A 90 -8.97 -47.00 6.65
N SER A 91 -9.27 -47.26 7.91
CA SER A 91 -8.69 -48.40 8.63
C SER A 91 -9.40 -49.68 8.17
N LYS A 92 -8.91 -50.31 7.09
CA LYS A 92 -9.33 -51.67 6.71
C LYS A 92 -8.74 -52.68 7.69
N ASN A 93 -9.55 -53.08 8.67
CA ASN A 93 -9.32 -54.28 9.47
C ASN A 93 -9.49 -55.53 8.58
N LEU A 94 -8.41 -56.28 8.42
CA LEU A 94 -8.34 -57.67 7.93
C LEU A 94 -7.22 -58.31 8.77
N ASN A 95 -7.34 -59.44 9.47
CA ASN A 95 -8.33 -60.52 9.46
C ASN A 95 -8.23 -61.29 10.79
N LEU A 96 -9.26 -62.12 11.00
CA LEU A 96 -9.28 -63.48 11.56
C LEU A 96 -7.92 -64.07 12.00
#